data_AF-A0AAW2LIR9-F1
#
_entry.id   AF-A0AAW2LIR9-F1
#
_cell.length_a   1.000
_cell.length_b   1.000
_cell.length_c   1.000
_cell.angle_alpha   90.00
_cell.angle_beta   90.00
_cell.angle_gamma   90.00
#
_symmetry.space_group_name_H-M   'P 1'
#
loop_
_entity.id
_entity.type
_entity.pdbx_description
1 polymer ?
#
loop_
_entity_poly.entity_id
_entity_poly.type
_entity_poly.pdbx_seq_one_letter_code
_entity_poly.pdbx_strand_id
1 'polypeptide(L)'
;MSQADLALSSSRSSMDVSLHFSKISSPEDHIDDSENRVNLSVYYESLCPYCANFIVNHLVNIFHTDLLNIVNLRLVPWGNTRIGSNDSWICQHGVDECELDVTEACAINTWPRVEAHFKFIYCVERLHLMNRHAEWPSCYAANGLDPKPIDDCYNNGLGYQLEKAYADETATLNPQHRFVPWVVVDNYPLQEDFENFIGYICKAYRGHNIPNACKSTSFEINSFAVATSTPNQVCARDEEGSMKVDMSEWLRRQTRNLLGSACAEFPGAAPGHFLGIFNSSNNGNLSNHIFAVEFDTVDGHNEKSDTDGNHIGININGMDSTASKSAAYYVEGTQHEEQVLLEKEGPIQAWIDYDGVKKVVNVTVCPLEVAKPARPLLSEVIDLSLYLEKNMYAGFSAATGQKIQLPLHSGMEFSPQRDS
;
A
#
# COMPACT_ATOMS: atom_id res chain seq x y z
N MET A 1 -19.22 -28.61 -56.10
CA MET A 1 -19.08 -29.57 -57.21
C MET A 1 -19.46 -30.94 -56.71
N SER A 2 -20.33 -31.62 -57.46
CA SER A 2 -20.90 -32.95 -57.20
C SER A 2 -19.84 -34.05 -57.25
N GLN A 3 -19.88 -35.01 -56.32
CA GLN A 3 -20.22 -36.41 -56.64
C GLN A 3 -20.26 -37.28 -55.37
N ALA A 4 -21.38 -37.97 -55.20
CA ALA A 4 -21.55 -39.11 -54.32
C ALA A 4 -21.77 -40.34 -55.21
N ASP A 5 -21.02 -41.40 -54.98
CA ASP A 5 -21.30 -42.74 -55.52
C ASP A 5 -21.55 -43.69 -54.36
N LEU A 6 -22.73 -44.32 -54.39
CA LEU A 6 -23.18 -45.39 -53.50
C LEU A 6 -23.16 -46.70 -54.30
N ALA A 7 -22.52 -47.73 -53.76
CA ALA A 7 -22.74 -49.11 -54.18
C ALA A 7 -22.99 -49.98 -52.94
N LEU A 8 -24.18 -50.59 -52.91
CA LEU A 8 -24.76 -51.43 -51.87
C LEU A 8 -24.53 -52.92 -52.15
N SER A 9 -24.15 -53.69 -51.12
CA SER A 9 -24.48 -55.12 -50.91
C SER A 9 -23.64 -55.62 -49.73
N SER A 10 -24.09 -56.41 -48.74
CA SER A 10 -25.38 -56.99 -48.35
C SER A 10 -25.27 -57.51 -46.90
N SER A 11 -26.42 -57.79 -46.28
CA SER A 11 -26.67 -58.55 -45.02
C SER A 11 -26.35 -57.93 -43.63
N ARG A 12 -27.34 -57.17 -43.14
CA ARG A 12 -27.96 -57.13 -41.78
C ARG A 12 -27.11 -57.23 -40.51
N SER A 13 -27.02 -56.11 -39.80
CA SER A 13 -27.35 -56.02 -38.36
C SER A 13 -28.13 -54.74 -38.11
N SER A 14 -29.34 -54.87 -37.56
CA SER A 14 -30.25 -53.77 -37.25
C SER A 14 -29.73 -52.94 -36.08
N MET A 15 -29.40 -51.67 -36.30
CA MET A 15 -29.33 -50.66 -35.25
C MET A 15 -30.31 -49.56 -35.63
N ASP A 16 -31.44 -49.54 -34.91
CA ASP A 16 -32.43 -48.48 -34.99
C ASP A 16 -31.88 -47.30 -34.19
N VAL A 17 -31.32 -46.30 -34.88
CA VAL A 17 -30.94 -45.01 -34.27
C VAL A 17 -32.09 -44.05 -34.56
N SER A 18 -32.97 -43.88 -33.57
CA SER A 18 -33.95 -42.81 -33.56
C SER A 18 -33.25 -41.46 -33.36
N LEU A 19 -33.34 -40.59 -34.37
CA LEU A 19 -32.94 -39.19 -34.27
C LEU A 19 -33.96 -38.45 -33.40
N HIS A 20 -33.61 -38.18 -32.16
CA HIS A 20 -34.31 -37.18 -31.36
C HIS A 20 -33.83 -35.79 -31.77
N PHE A 21 -34.77 -34.96 -32.23
CA PHE A 21 -34.55 -33.52 -32.39
C PHE A 21 -34.53 -32.89 -30.99
N SER A 22 -33.35 -32.84 -30.39
CA SER A 22 -33.09 -31.94 -29.27
C SER A 22 -33.02 -30.51 -29.82
N LYS A 23 -33.74 -29.59 -29.17
CA LYS A 23 -33.56 -28.14 -29.35
C LYS A 23 -32.06 -27.84 -29.38
N ILE A 24 -31.58 -27.21 -30.46
CA ILE A 24 -30.31 -26.51 -30.43
C ILE A 24 -30.54 -25.30 -29.53
N SER A 25 -30.26 -25.45 -28.24
CA SER A 25 -29.73 -24.32 -27.48
C SER A 25 -28.38 -23.99 -28.10
N SER A 26 -28.12 -22.71 -28.33
CA SER A 26 -26.79 -22.22 -28.67
C SER A 26 -25.74 -22.87 -27.76
N PRO A 27 -24.53 -23.18 -28.25
CA PRO A 27 -23.43 -23.43 -27.35
C PRO A 27 -23.27 -22.17 -26.51
N GLU A 28 -23.58 -22.25 -25.21
CA GLU A 28 -22.88 -21.38 -24.27
C GLU A 28 -21.42 -21.77 -24.42
N ASP A 29 -20.64 -20.85 -24.98
CA ASP A 29 -19.19 -20.90 -24.92
C ASP A 29 -18.82 -21.06 -23.44
N HIS A 30 -18.51 -22.28 -23.01
CA HIS A 30 -17.73 -22.47 -21.80
C HIS A 30 -16.30 -22.03 -22.14
N ILE A 31 -16.10 -20.72 -22.08
CA ILE A 31 -14.76 -20.12 -22.08
C ILE A 31 -14.08 -20.66 -20.83
N ASP A 32 -13.03 -21.44 -21.04
CA ASP A 32 -12.14 -21.86 -19.97
C ASP A 32 -11.42 -20.62 -19.44
N ASP A 33 -11.98 -20.02 -18.38
CA ASP A 33 -11.41 -18.83 -17.74
C ASP A 33 -10.02 -19.09 -17.11
N SER A 34 -9.50 -20.33 -17.14
CA SER A 34 -8.14 -20.63 -16.66
C SER A 34 -7.04 -19.93 -17.46
N GLU A 35 -7.27 -19.63 -18.75
CA GLU A 35 -6.34 -18.85 -19.59
C GLU A 35 -6.38 -17.34 -19.29
N ASN A 36 -7.37 -16.85 -18.55
CA ASN A 36 -7.56 -15.43 -18.25
C ASN A 36 -7.10 -15.03 -16.83
N ARG A 37 -6.40 -15.91 -16.10
CA ARG A 37 -5.91 -15.61 -14.76
C ARG A 37 -4.80 -14.57 -14.79
N VAL A 38 -4.85 -13.64 -13.85
CA VAL A 38 -3.86 -12.57 -13.67
C VAL A 38 -2.69 -13.12 -12.85
N ASN A 39 -1.46 -12.90 -13.32
CA ASN A 39 -0.27 -13.27 -12.57
C ASN A 39 0.05 -12.21 -11.52
N LEU A 40 0.09 -12.60 -10.25
CA LEU A 40 0.54 -11.76 -9.15
C LEU A 40 1.83 -12.36 -8.57
N SER A 41 2.94 -11.64 -8.67
CA SER A 41 4.20 -12.01 -8.03
C SER A 41 4.53 -11.03 -6.91
N VAL A 42 4.92 -11.55 -5.75
CA VAL A 42 5.35 -10.78 -4.59
C VAL A 42 6.79 -11.16 -4.27
N TYR A 43 7.71 -10.23 -4.46
CA TYR A 43 9.11 -10.37 -4.08
C TYR A 43 9.30 -9.74 -2.71
N TYR A 44 9.78 -10.52 -1.76
CA TYR A 44 9.85 -10.15 -0.35
C TYR A 44 11.06 -10.82 0.29
N GLU A 45 11.34 -10.44 1.54
CA GLU A 45 12.30 -11.11 2.40
C GLU A 45 11.62 -11.35 3.74
N SER A 46 11.89 -12.50 4.34
CA SER A 46 11.49 -12.79 5.70
C SER A 46 12.19 -11.83 6.67
N LEU A 47 11.59 -11.62 7.83
CA LEU A 47 12.05 -10.64 8.83
C LEU A 47 12.06 -9.17 8.40
N CYS A 48 11.53 -8.83 7.21
CA CYS A 48 11.23 -7.46 6.85
C CYS A 48 9.83 -7.06 7.35
N PRO A 49 9.70 -6.04 8.23
CA PRO A 49 8.40 -5.65 8.79
C PRO A 49 7.36 -5.23 7.73
N TYR A 50 7.79 -4.61 6.62
CA TYR A 50 6.89 -4.21 5.53
C TYR A 50 6.40 -5.41 4.73
N CYS A 51 7.27 -6.38 4.45
CA CYS A 51 6.93 -7.64 3.79
C CYS A 51 5.94 -8.44 4.65
N ALA A 52 6.27 -8.61 5.92
CA ALA A 52 5.45 -9.32 6.89
C ALA A 52 4.05 -8.70 7.00
N ASN A 53 3.98 -7.37 7.14
CA ASN A 53 2.69 -6.67 7.18
C ASN A 53 1.89 -6.86 5.89
N PHE A 54 2.52 -6.69 4.73
CA PHE A 54 1.83 -6.87 3.45
C PHE A 54 1.27 -8.29 3.33
N ILE A 55 2.06 -9.32 3.64
CA ILE A 55 1.62 -10.73 3.58
C ILE A 55 0.47 -10.99 4.56
N VAL A 56 0.60 -10.55 5.81
CA VAL A 56 -0.34 -10.85 6.90
C VAL A 56 -1.63 -10.03 6.82
N ASN A 57 -1.55 -8.74 6.46
CA ASN A 57 -2.69 -7.83 6.54
C ASN A 57 -3.30 -7.46 5.18
N HIS A 58 -2.54 -7.56 4.08
CA HIS A 58 -3.03 -7.15 2.75
C HIS A 58 -3.21 -8.35 1.81
N LEU A 59 -2.17 -9.14 1.58
CA LEU A 59 -2.14 -10.25 0.63
C LEU A 59 -3.09 -11.38 1.03
N VAL A 60 -3.26 -11.63 2.34
CA VAL A 60 -4.20 -12.62 2.89
C VAL A 60 -5.62 -12.45 2.34
N ASN A 61 -6.02 -11.23 1.96
CA ASN A 61 -7.34 -10.93 1.43
C ASN A 61 -7.63 -11.67 0.12
N ILE A 62 -6.62 -12.13 -0.62
CA ILE A 62 -6.83 -13.01 -1.80
C ILE A 62 -7.54 -14.31 -1.40
N PHE A 63 -7.23 -14.85 -0.22
CA PHE A 63 -7.81 -16.11 0.30
C PHE A 63 -9.16 -15.91 1.01
N HIS A 64 -9.47 -14.67 1.40
CA HIS A 64 -10.75 -14.32 2.03
C HIS A 64 -11.80 -13.78 1.04
N THR A 65 -11.41 -13.62 -0.22
CA THR A 65 -12.28 -13.15 -1.31
C THR A 65 -12.39 -14.20 -2.41
N ASP A 66 -13.12 -13.88 -3.48
CA ASP A 66 -13.21 -14.72 -4.68
C ASP A 66 -12.09 -14.43 -5.71
N LEU A 67 -11.05 -13.66 -5.33
CA LEU A 67 -9.90 -13.35 -6.19
C LEU A 67 -9.00 -14.55 -6.47
N LEU A 68 -8.88 -15.51 -5.54
CA LEU A 68 -8.01 -16.68 -5.76
C LEU A 68 -8.41 -17.48 -7.02
N ASN A 69 -9.68 -17.42 -7.43
CA ASN A 69 -10.14 -18.06 -8.66
C ASN A 69 -9.51 -17.47 -9.92
N ILE A 70 -9.15 -16.18 -9.89
CA ILE A 70 -8.68 -15.44 -11.06
C ILE A 70 -7.20 -15.03 -10.97
N VAL A 71 -6.48 -15.40 -9.91
CA VAL A 71 -5.08 -15.02 -9.67
C VAL A 71 -4.16 -16.23 -9.65
N ASN A 72 -3.07 -16.16 -10.41
CA ASN A 72 -1.89 -17.00 -10.21
C ASN A 72 -0.95 -16.29 -9.22
N LEU A 73 -1.08 -16.59 -7.93
CA LEU A 73 -0.22 -16.01 -6.89
C LEU A 73 1.12 -16.75 -6.84
N ARG A 74 2.20 -15.98 -6.90
CA ARG A 74 3.58 -16.44 -6.74
C ARG A 74 4.30 -15.61 -5.69
N LEU A 75 5.00 -16.31 -4.80
CA LEU A 75 5.81 -15.74 -3.73
C LEU A 75 7.29 -15.97 -4.06
N VAL A 76 8.12 -14.97 -3.81
CA VAL A 76 9.56 -14.99 -4.09
C VAL A 76 10.30 -14.44 -2.86
N PRO A 77 10.62 -15.29 -1.86
CA PRO A 77 11.51 -14.92 -0.77
C PRO A 77 12.92 -14.78 -1.34
N TRP A 78 13.53 -13.60 -1.21
CA TRP A 78 14.94 -13.26 -1.50
C TRP A 78 15.17 -11.78 -1.15
N GLY A 79 14.26 -10.94 -1.64
CA GLY A 79 14.24 -9.48 -1.44
C GLY A 79 15.55 -8.77 -1.75
N ASN A 80 16.12 -8.10 -0.75
CA ASN A 80 17.32 -7.28 -0.85
C ASN A 80 18.60 -8.05 -0.52
N THR A 81 18.53 -9.38 -0.36
CA THR A 81 19.69 -10.23 -0.08
C THR A 81 20.78 -10.01 -1.11
N ARG A 82 22.03 -9.87 -0.63
CA ARG A 82 23.20 -9.64 -1.48
C ARG A 82 24.12 -10.85 -1.47
N ILE A 83 24.71 -11.14 -2.63
CA ILE A 83 25.74 -12.17 -2.76
C ILE A 83 27.11 -11.53 -2.50
N GLY A 84 27.78 -11.97 -1.44
CA GLY A 84 29.13 -11.55 -1.06
C GLY A 84 30.24 -12.23 -1.88
N SER A 85 31.50 -11.90 -1.57
CA SER A 85 32.69 -12.29 -2.36
C SER A 85 32.94 -13.79 -2.45
N ASN A 86 32.37 -14.58 -1.53
CA ASN A 86 32.56 -16.03 -1.42
C ASN A 86 31.24 -16.79 -1.64
N ASP A 87 30.34 -16.26 -2.47
CA ASP A 87 28.95 -16.76 -2.62
C ASP A 87 28.15 -16.79 -1.31
N SER A 88 28.63 -16.10 -0.26
CA SER A 88 27.94 -15.97 1.02
C SER A 88 26.78 -14.99 0.89
N TRP A 89 25.59 -15.37 1.31
CA TRP A 89 24.46 -14.46 1.32
C TRP A 89 24.52 -13.51 2.51
N ILE A 90 24.22 -12.25 2.23
CA ILE A 90 24.21 -11.15 3.17
C ILE A 90 22.79 -10.60 3.18
N CYS A 91 22.02 -11.11 4.12
CA CYS A 91 20.66 -10.73 4.45
C CYS A 91 20.63 -9.46 5.30
N GLN A 92 19.59 -8.62 5.15
CA GLN A 92 19.52 -7.32 5.83
C GLN A 92 19.21 -7.45 7.32
N HIS A 93 18.40 -8.44 7.69
CA HIS A 93 18.01 -8.71 9.08
C HIS A 93 18.80 -9.87 9.71
N GLY A 94 19.95 -10.22 9.14
CA GLY A 94 20.90 -11.20 9.70
C GLY A 94 20.69 -12.62 9.20
N VAL A 95 21.32 -13.59 9.87
CA VAL A 95 21.35 -14.99 9.41
C VAL A 95 20.00 -15.69 9.48
N ASP A 96 19.13 -15.26 10.40
CA ASP A 96 17.81 -15.85 10.58
C ASP A 96 16.89 -15.52 9.38
N GLU A 97 17.04 -14.35 8.75
CA GLU A 97 16.36 -14.01 7.46
C GLU A 97 16.81 -14.97 6.37
N CYS A 98 18.12 -15.13 6.19
CA CYS A 98 18.67 -16.05 5.18
C CYS A 98 18.18 -17.50 5.40
N GLU A 99 18.07 -17.96 6.65
CA GLU A 99 17.56 -19.29 6.97
C GLU A 99 16.06 -19.41 6.65
N LEU A 100 15.28 -18.40 7.01
CA LEU A 100 13.84 -18.38 6.80
C LEU A 100 13.48 -18.24 5.31
N ASP A 101 14.19 -17.41 4.54
CA ASP A 101 14.00 -17.26 3.10
C ASP A 101 14.15 -18.63 2.40
N VAL A 102 15.24 -19.36 2.68
CA VAL A 102 15.44 -20.73 2.16
C VAL A 102 14.32 -21.67 2.58
N THR A 103 13.88 -21.57 3.84
CA THR A 103 12.83 -22.41 4.39
C THR A 103 11.49 -22.16 3.67
N GLU A 104 11.17 -20.89 3.39
CA GLU A 104 9.98 -20.48 2.66
C GLU A 104 10.06 -20.84 1.17
N ALA A 105 11.24 -20.73 0.55
CA ALA A 105 11.49 -21.23 -0.80
C ALA A 105 11.23 -22.76 -0.88
N CYS A 106 11.68 -23.51 0.12
CA CYS A 106 11.38 -24.93 0.24
C CYS A 106 9.88 -25.20 0.45
N ALA A 107 9.17 -24.37 1.21
CA ALA A 107 7.72 -24.47 1.39
C ALA A 107 6.97 -24.31 0.06
N ILE A 108 7.33 -23.29 -0.72
CA ILE A 108 6.75 -23.01 -2.04
C ILE A 108 6.97 -24.20 -2.99
N ASN A 109 8.18 -24.75 -3.03
CA ASN A 109 8.54 -25.84 -3.93
C ASN A 109 7.91 -27.19 -3.52
N THR A 110 7.93 -27.54 -2.24
CA THR A 110 7.47 -28.87 -1.77
C THR A 110 5.96 -28.94 -1.57
N TRP A 111 5.29 -27.82 -1.30
CA TRP A 111 3.84 -27.72 -1.21
C TRP A 111 3.31 -26.86 -2.37
N PRO A 112 3.17 -27.42 -3.59
CA PRO A 112 2.86 -26.63 -4.79
C PRO A 112 1.44 -26.03 -4.80
N ARG A 113 0.57 -26.43 -3.86
CA ARG A 113 -0.72 -25.76 -3.66
C ARG A 113 -0.51 -24.48 -2.87
N VAL A 114 -0.94 -23.36 -3.43
CA VAL A 114 -0.76 -22.03 -2.85
C VAL A 114 -1.32 -21.91 -1.45
N GLU A 115 -2.47 -22.54 -1.18
CA GLU A 115 -3.09 -22.53 0.15
C GLU A 115 -2.27 -23.27 1.20
N ALA A 116 -1.43 -24.23 0.80
CA ALA A 116 -0.61 -25.01 1.72
C ALA A 116 0.65 -24.23 2.13
N HIS A 117 1.45 -23.76 1.15
CA HIS A 117 2.64 -22.98 1.47
C HIS A 117 2.32 -21.59 2.03
N PHE A 118 1.26 -20.94 1.56
CA PHE A 118 0.87 -19.63 2.09
C PHE A 118 0.51 -19.69 3.59
N LYS A 119 -0.14 -20.77 4.06
CA LYS A 119 -0.44 -20.92 5.50
C LYS A 119 0.82 -20.96 6.37
N PHE A 120 1.86 -21.61 5.87
CA PHE A 120 3.15 -21.65 6.55
C PHE A 120 3.79 -20.27 6.57
N ILE A 121 3.96 -19.65 5.40
CA ILE A 121 4.58 -18.32 5.24
C ILE A 121 3.82 -17.27 6.07
N TYR A 122 2.49 -17.20 5.96
CA TYR A 122 1.65 -16.32 6.78
C TYR A 122 1.89 -16.50 8.29
N CYS A 123 2.08 -17.74 8.76
CA CYS A 123 2.36 -18.00 10.16
C CYS A 123 3.76 -17.49 10.57
N VAL A 124 4.78 -17.73 9.74
CA VAL A 124 6.16 -17.24 9.97
C VAL A 124 6.18 -15.71 10.02
N GLU A 125 5.58 -15.06 9.03
CA GLU A 125 5.51 -13.60 8.95
C GLU A 125 4.72 -12.98 10.11
N ARG A 126 3.64 -13.65 10.54
CA ARG A 126 2.88 -13.21 11.73
C ARG A 126 3.70 -13.34 13.01
N LEU A 127 4.52 -14.37 13.15
CA LEU A 127 5.43 -14.50 14.29
C LEU A 127 6.50 -13.40 14.26
N HIS A 128 7.00 -13.03 13.09
CA HIS A 128 7.92 -11.90 12.95
C HIS A 128 7.28 -10.58 13.43
N LEU A 129 6.05 -10.27 13.01
CA LEU A 129 5.31 -9.09 13.51
C LEU A 129 5.10 -9.08 15.03
N MET A 130 5.13 -10.24 15.67
CA MET A 130 5.03 -10.38 17.13
C MET A 130 6.38 -10.39 17.84
N ASN A 131 7.49 -10.17 17.12
CA ASN A 131 8.87 -10.33 17.61
C ASN A 131 9.16 -11.74 18.15
N ARG A 132 8.56 -12.76 17.52
CA ARG A 132 8.61 -14.17 17.91
C ARG A 132 9.08 -15.09 16.76
N HIS A 133 9.83 -14.56 15.80
CA HIS A 133 10.28 -15.30 14.61
C HIS A 133 11.10 -16.56 14.95
N ALA A 134 11.82 -16.60 16.08
CA ALA A 134 12.51 -17.80 16.55
C ALA A 134 11.57 -19.00 16.82
N GLU A 135 10.27 -18.75 16.94
CA GLU A 135 9.25 -19.78 17.12
C GLU A 135 8.68 -20.32 15.79
N TRP A 136 9.25 -19.95 14.64
CA TRP A 136 8.78 -20.36 13.31
C TRP A 136 8.56 -21.88 13.14
N PRO A 137 9.32 -22.81 13.77
CA PRO A 137 9.05 -24.25 13.62
C PRO A 137 7.67 -24.65 14.17
N SER A 138 7.09 -23.84 15.06
CA SER A 138 5.72 -24.07 15.55
C SER A 138 4.66 -23.95 14.45
N CYS A 139 4.97 -23.27 13.33
CA CYS A 139 4.06 -23.09 12.20
C CYS A 139 3.73 -24.39 11.48
N TYR A 140 4.57 -25.42 11.55
CA TYR A 140 4.24 -26.76 11.06
C TYR A 140 3.04 -27.35 11.79
N ALA A 141 3.16 -27.47 13.12
CA ALA A 141 2.14 -28.06 13.97
C ALA A 141 0.86 -27.22 13.98
N ALA A 142 0.98 -25.89 14.02
CA ALA A 142 -0.16 -24.97 14.02
C ALA A 142 -1.04 -25.11 12.76
N ASN A 143 -0.46 -25.54 11.63
CA ASN A 143 -1.16 -25.67 10.35
C ASN A 143 -1.37 -27.12 9.90
N GLY A 144 -0.98 -28.11 10.71
CA GLY A 144 -1.06 -29.52 10.35
C GLY A 144 -0.19 -29.89 9.14
N LEU A 145 0.97 -29.24 8.99
CA LEU A 145 1.92 -29.44 7.90
C LEU A 145 3.05 -30.38 8.35
N ASP A 146 3.43 -31.31 7.48
CA ASP A 146 4.56 -32.22 7.71
C ASP A 146 5.89 -31.48 7.47
N PRO A 147 6.78 -31.32 8.47
CA PRO A 147 8.05 -30.64 8.28
C PRO A 147 9.03 -31.40 7.36
N LYS A 148 8.87 -32.72 7.23
CA LYS A 148 9.87 -33.57 6.58
C LYS A 148 10.25 -33.14 5.15
N PRO A 149 9.31 -32.80 4.25
CA PRO A 149 9.66 -32.33 2.90
C PRO A 149 10.47 -31.03 2.88
N ILE A 150 10.24 -30.15 3.85
CA ILE A 150 10.98 -28.88 3.99
C ILE A 150 12.38 -29.15 4.51
N ASP A 151 12.49 -29.94 5.57
CA ASP A 151 13.77 -30.35 6.14
C ASP A 151 14.63 -31.07 5.08
N ASP A 152 14.03 -31.99 4.31
CA ASP A 152 14.73 -32.71 3.25
C ASP A 152 15.21 -31.73 2.16
N CYS A 153 14.39 -30.74 1.76
CA CYS A 153 14.73 -29.69 0.79
C CYS A 153 15.85 -28.75 1.28
N TYR A 154 15.83 -28.38 2.56
CA TYR A 154 16.85 -27.53 3.15
C TYR A 154 18.18 -28.29 3.25
N ASN A 155 18.16 -29.50 3.84
CA ASN A 155 19.36 -30.27 4.15
C ASN A 155 20.05 -30.87 2.92
N ASN A 156 19.32 -31.12 1.83
CA ASN A 156 19.92 -31.63 0.59
C ASN A 156 20.49 -30.52 -0.32
N GLY A 157 20.37 -29.25 0.08
CA GLY A 157 20.86 -28.10 -0.67
C GLY A 157 19.93 -27.61 -1.79
N LEU A 158 18.74 -28.21 -1.96
CA LEU A 158 17.76 -27.76 -2.95
C LEU A 158 17.24 -26.37 -2.61
N GLY A 159 16.98 -26.06 -1.34
CA GLY A 159 16.58 -24.72 -0.90
C GLY A 159 17.56 -23.64 -1.38
N TYR A 160 18.86 -23.92 -1.30
CA TYR A 160 19.90 -23.00 -1.77
C TYR A 160 19.89 -22.79 -3.29
N GLN A 161 19.53 -23.82 -4.05
CA GLN A 161 19.40 -23.73 -5.51
C GLN A 161 18.15 -22.93 -5.90
N LEU A 162 17.04 -23.08 -5.15
CA LEU A 162 15.81 -22.32 -5.35
C LEU A 162 16.05 -20.83 -5.12
N GLU A 163 16.68 -20.48 -4.00
CA GLU A 163 17.03 -19.10 -3.68
C GLU A 163 17.99 -18.47 -4.70
N LYS A 164 18.97 -19.22 -5.18
CA LYS A 164 19.83 -18.72 -6.27
C LYS A 164 19.02 -18.40 -7.53
N ALA A 165 18.02 -19.22 -7.86
CA ALA A 165 17.13 -18.94 -8.98
C ALA A 165 16.26 -17.70 -8.72
N TYR A 166 15.79 -17.50 -7.49
CA TYR A 166 15.08 -16.28 -7.08
C TYR A 166 15.97 -15.05 -7.11
N ALA A 167 17.24 -15.16 -6.73
CA ALA A 167 18.23 -14.10 -6.86
C ALA A 167 18.44 -13.69 -8.32
N ASP A 168 18.68 -14.67 -9.20
CA ASP A 168 18.86 -14.46 -10.64
C ASP A 168 17.60 -13.80 -11.25
N GLU A 169 16.42 -14.26 -10.88
CA GLU A 169 15.15 -13.68 -11.32
C GLU A 169 14.96 -12.23 -10.81
N THR A 170 15.14 -12.02 -9.51
CA THR A 170 14.96 -10.71 -8.84
C THR A 170 15.93 -9.67 -9.42
N ALA A 171 17.13 -10.08 -9.82
CA ALA A 171 18.11 -9.22 -10.49
C ALA A 171 17.68 -8.79 -11.90
N THR A 172 16.76 -9.52 -12.55
CA THR A 172 16.23 -9.18 -13.88
C THR A 172 14.96 -8.34 -13.86
N LEU A 173 14.44 -8.00 -12.67
CA LEU A 173 13.27 -7.12 -12.53
C LEU A 173 13.49 -5.78 -13.24
N ASN A 174 12.45 -5.33 -13.94
CA ASN A 174 12.48 -4.07 -14.69
C ASN A 174 11.22 -3.22 -14.42
N PRO A 175 11.36 -2.01 -13.83
CA PRO A 175 12.57 -1.50 -13.20
C PRO A 175 13.10 -2.42 -12.09
N GLN A 176 14.39 -2.31 -11.82
CA GLN A 176 14.99 -2.98 -10.67
C GLN A 176 14.24 -2.55 -9.40
N HIS A 177 13.91 -3.52 -8.55
CA HIS A 177 13.23 -3.24 -7.29
C HIS A 177 14.08 -2.29 -6.44
N ARG A 178 13.42 -1.32 -5.79
CA ARG A 178 14.08 -0.30 -4.93
C ARG A 178 13.83 -0.53 -3.44
N PHE A 179 12.86 -1.38 -3.14
CA PHE A 179 12.40 -1.74 -1.81
C PHE A 179 11.64 -3.06 -1.93
N VAL A 180 11.31 -3.64 -0.77
CA VAL A 180 10.41 -4.79 -0.64
C VAL A 180 9.31 -4.45 0.39
N PRO A 181 8.09 -4.99 0.28
CA PRO A 181 7.65 -5.94 -0.75
C PRO A 181 7.54 -5.27 -2.12
N TRP A 182 8.02 -5.97 -3.15
CA TRP A 182 7.91 -5.54 -4.53
C TRP A 182 6.85 -6.38 -5.24
N VAL A 183 5.73 -5.74 -5.60
CA VAL A 183 4.55 -6.44 -6.13
C VAL A 183 4.42 -6.19 -7.62
N VAL A 184 4.17 -7.26 -8.38
CA VAL A 184 4.06 -7.25 -9.84
C VAL A 184 2.76 -7.93 -10.27
N VAL A 185 1.96 -7.22 -11.07
CA VAL A 185 0.72 -7.75 -11.67
C VAL A 185 0.90 -7.83 -13.18
N ASP A 186 0.85 -9.01 -13.78
CA ASP A 186 1.07 -9.26 -15.22
C ASP A 186 2.31 -8.53 -15.79
N ASN A 187 3.45 -8.68 -15.11
CA ASN A 187 4.72 -8.01 -15.41
C ASN A 187 4.72 -6.48 -15.24
N TYR A 188 3.66 -5.90 -14.69
CA TYR A 188 3.60 -4.49 -14.33
C TYR A 188 3.94 -4.32 -12.84
N PRO A 189 5.11 -3.74 -12.49
CA PRO A 189 5.47 -3.49 -11.10
C PRO A 189 4.64 -2.33 -10.54
N LEU A 190 4.00 -2.57 -9.41
CA LEU A 190 3.11 -1.61 -8.76
C LEU A 190 3.87 -0.47 -8.07
N GLN A 191 5.16 -0.71 -7.77
CA GLN A 191 6.01 0.22 -7.03
C GLN A 191 5.32 0.68 -5.74
N GLU A 192 5.24 1.98 -5.47
CA GLU A 192 4.66 2.53 -4.24
C GLU A 192 3.16 2.24 -4.09
N ASP A 193 2.47 1.85 -5.18
CA ASP A 193 1.04 1.53 -5.18
C ASP A 193 0.76 0.03 -4.90
N PHE A 194 1.74 -0.68 -4.33
CA PHE A 194 1.68 -2.14 -4.14
C PHE A 194 0.53 -2.61 -3.24
N GLU A 195 0.07 -1.78 -2.31
CA GLU A 195 -1.07 -2.10 -1.44
C GLU A 195 -2.40 -2.14 -2.22
N ASN A 196 -2.49 -1.43 -3.35
CA ASN A 196 -3.65 -1.42 -4.25
C ASN A 196 -3.69 -2.60 -5.23
N PHE A 197 -2.91 -3.66 -5.00
CA PHE A 197 -2.79 -4.82 -5.90
C PHE A 197 -4.12 -5.46 -6.30
N ILE A 198 -5.15 -5.47 -5.42
CA ILE A 198 -6.50 -5.96 -5.76
C ILE A 198 -7.10 -5.16 -6.91
N GLY A 199 -6.95 -3.84 -6.89
CA GLY A 199 -7.37 -2.97 -7.99
C GLY A 199 -6.69 -3.34 -9.29
N TYR A 200 -5.36 -3.46 -9.26
CA TYR A 200 -4.59 -3.85 -10.45
C TYR A 200 -5.00 -5.22 -10.99
N ILE A 201 -5.24 -6.20 -10.13
CA ILE A 201 -5.78 -7.51 -10.53
C ILE A 201 -7.11 -7.34 -11.24
N CYS A 202 -8.04 -6.61 -10.63
CA CYS A 202 -9.37 -6.41 -11.17
C CYS A 202 -9.38 -5.68 -12.51
N LYS A 203 -8.42 -4.76 -12.73
CA LYS A 203 -8.24 -4.06 -14.02
C LYS A 203 -7.53 -4.92 -15.07
N ALA A 204 -6.61 -5.78 -14.65
CA ALA A 204 -5.88 -6.67 -15.56
C ALA A 204 -6.74 -7.85 -16.02
N TYR A 205 -7.66 -8.33 -15.17
CA TYR A 205 -8.50 -9.48 -15.44
C TYR A 205 -9.42 -9.27 -16.64
N ARG A 206 -9.39 -10.22 -17.59
CA ARG A 206 -10.18 -10.19 -18.84
C ARG A 206 -11.23 -11.30 -18.94
N GLY A 207 -11.37 -12.13 -17.91
CA GLY A 207 -12.36 -13.20 -17.90
C GLY A 207 -13.79 -12.68 -17.71
N HIS A 208 -14.77 -13.51 -18.05
CA HIS A 208 -16.17 -13.09 -18.09
C HIS A 208 -16.78 -13.02 -16.69
N ASN A 209 -16.35 -13.90 -15.80
CA ASN A 209 -16.85 -13.99 -14.44
C ASN A 209 -16.09 -13.03 -13.52
N ILE A 210 -16.56 -11.78 -13.43
CA ILE A 210 -15.95 -10.74 -12.59
C ILE A 210 -16.17 -11.08 -11.10
N PRO A 211 -15.10 -11.26 -10.29
CA PRO A 211 -15.20 -11.50 -8.85
C PRO A 211 -15.92 -10.36 -8.12
N ASN A 212 -16.62 -10.66 -7.04
CA ASN A 212 -17.25 -9.67 -6.15
C ASN A 212 -16.23 -8.70 -5.56
N ALA A 213 -15.02 -9.16 -5.26
CA ALA A 213 -13.92 -8.28 -4.87
C ALA A 213 -13.64 -7.15 -5.89
N CYS A 214 -13.91 -7.39 -7.17
CA CYS A 214 -13.74 -6.42 -8.26
C CYS A 214 -14.97 -5.55 -8.53
N LYS A 215 -16.12 -5.82 -7.89
CA LYS A 215 -17.36 -5.05 -8.08
C LYS A 215 -17.45 -3.83 -7.17
N SER A 216 -16.55 -3.73 -6.19
CA SER A 216 -16.38 -2.53 -5.35
C SER A 216 -15.85 -1.37 -6.19
N THR A 217 -16.68 -0.34 -6.41
CA THR A 217 -16.34 0.87 -7.16
C THR A 217 -15.46 1.81 -6.32
N SER A 218 -14.19 1.49 -6.10
CA SER A 218 -13.17 2.47 -5.67
C SER A 218 -11.76 1.86 -5.60
N PHE A 219 -11.29 1.28 -6.69
CA PHE A 219 -9.85 1.03 -6.84
C PHE A 219 -9.28 2.14 -7.73
N GLU A 220 -8.80 3.22 -7.12
CA GLU A 220 -8.05 4.27 -7.82
C GLU A 220 -6.66 3.71 -8.20
N ILE A 221 -6.61 3.02 -9.33
CA ILE A 221 -5.39 2.42 -9.85
C ILE A 221 -4.60 3.51 -10.55
N ASN A 222 -3.45 3.89 -9.99
CA ASN A 222 -2.52 4.83 -10.61
C ASN A 222 -1.86 4.19 -11.85
N SER A 223 -2.55 4.17 -12.98
CA SER A 223 -1.94 3.70 -14.23
C SER A 223 -0.89 4.69 -14.72
N PHE A 224 0.39 4.36 -14.55
CA PHE A 224 1.46 4.82 -15.43
C PHE A 224 1.37 4.07 -16.76
N ALA A 225 0.34 4.37 -17.55
CA ALA A 225 0.40 4.08 -18.98
C ALA A 225 1.29 5.14 -19.62
N VAL A 226 2.35 4.69 -20.31
CA VAL A 226 3.18 5.54 -21.16
C VAL A 226 2.30 6.06 -22.31
N ALA A 227 1.70 7.22 -22.10
CA ALA A 227 1.10 8.04 -23.14
C ALA A 227 1.36 9.51 -22.79
N THR A 228 2.14 10.15 -23.64
CA THR A 228 2.38 11.59 -23.65
C THR A 228 1.05 12.35 -23.72
N SER A 229 0.67 13.07 -22.66
CA SER A 229 -0.01 14.38 -22.64
C SER A 229 -0.99 14.54 -21.46
N THR A 230 -0.68 15.54 -20.63
CA THR A 230 -1.50 16.28 -19.63
C THR A 230 -1.98 15.56 -18.35
N PRO A 231 -1.50 15.98 -17.15
CA PRO A 231 -1.94 15.47 -15.85
C PRO A 231 -3.38 15.91 -15.50
N ASN A 232 -4.16 15.00 -14.94
CA ASN A 232 -5.45 15.31 -14.33
C ASN A 232 -5.23 16.09 -13.02
N GLN A 233 -5.75 17.32 -12.98
CA GLN A 233 -5.76 18.25 -11.84
C GLN A 233 -6.86 17.91 -10.83
N VAL A 234 -6.53 17.97 -9.52
CA VAL A 234 -7.44 17.66 -8.40
C VAL A 234 -7.96 18.90 -7.65
N CYS A 235 -7.61 20.13 -8.03
CA CYS A 235 -8.15 21.34 -7.37
C CYS A 235 -8.55 22.42 -8.36
N ALA A 236 -9.72 23.01 -8.15
CA ALA A 236 -10.21 24.18 -8.88
C ALA A 236 -10.41 25.37 -7.91
N ARG A 237 -10.05 26.57 -8.37
CA ARG A 237 -10.35 27.85 -7.73
C ARG A 237 -11.28 28.62 -8.67
N ASP A 238 -12.35 29.21 -8.16
CA ASP A 238 -13.13 30.21 -8.86
C ASP A 238 -12.70 31.64 -8.46
N GLU A 239 -12.75 32.52 -9.45
CA GLU A 239 -12.44 33.95 -9.33
C GLU A 239 -13.61 34.67 -8.64
N GLU A 240 -13.63 34.67 -7.31
CA GLU A 240 -14.19 35.72 -6.45
C GLU A 240 -14.01 35.28 -4.99
N GLY A 241 -13.30 36.07 -4.19
CA GLY A 241 -12.77 35.68 -2.87
C GLY A 241 -13.80 35.42 -1.76
N SER A 242 -14.65 34.39 -1.88
CA SER A 242 -15.42 33.80 -0.78
C SER A 242 -15.86 32.37 -1.12
N MET A 243 -15.46 31.37 -0.33
CA MET A 243 -15.89 29.98 -0.54
C MET A 243 -17.05 29.60 0.39
N LYS A 244 -18.25 29.43 -0.18
CA LYS A 244 -19.30 28.54 0.33
C LYS A 244 -19.37 27.35 -0.63
N VAL A 245 -19.32 26.11 -0.13
CA VAL A 245 -19.53 24.91 -0.96
C VAL A 245 -20.84 24.23 -0.55
N ASP A 246 -21.77 24.16 -1.50
CA ASP A 246 -22.92 23.24 -1.48
C ASP A 246 -22.53 21.96 -2.23
N MET A 247 -22.47 20.86 -1.48
CA MET A 247 -21.96 19.56 -1.93
C MET A 247 -22.85 18.89 -3.00
N SER A 248 -24.09 19.37 -3.22
CA SER A 248 -25.04 18.74 -4.14
C SER A 248 -24.79 19.04 -5.62
N GLU A 249 -24.07 20.13 -5.93
CA GLU A 249 -23.75 20.52 -7.31
C GLU A 249 -22.40 19.95 -7.81
N TRP A 250 -21.53 19.51 -6.89
CA TRP A 250 -20.24 18.85 -7.19
C TRP A 250 -20.42 17.49 -7.89
N LEU A 251 -21.40 16.69 -7.47
CA LEU A 251 -21.69 15.38 -8.05
C LEU A 251 -22.15 15.43 -9.52
N ARG A 252 -22.68 16.58 -10.01
CA ARG A 252 -23.24 16.67 -11.38
C ARG A 252 -22.23 17.08 -12.46
N ARG A 253 -21.05 17.58 -12.12
CA ARG A 253 -20.12 18.21 -13.08
C ARG A 253 -18.98 17.32 -13.59
N GLN A 254 -18.87 16.06 -13.13
CA GLN A 254 -17.88 15.06 -13.58
C GLN A 254 -18.02 14.59 -15.07
N THR A 255 -18.80 15.26 -15.93
CA THR A 255 -19.04 14.82 -17.32
C THR A 255 -18.47 15.70 -18.43
N ARG A 256 -17.74 16.81 -18.17
CA ARG A 256 -17.02 17.53 -19.26
C ARG A 256 -15.71 18.16 -18.82
N ASN A 257 -14.65 17.89 -19.60
CA ASN A 257 -13.34 18.54 -19.59
C ASN A 257 -13.41 20.07 -19.59
N LEU A 258 -12.54 20.73 -18.82
CA LEU A 258 -11.91 22.03 -19.10
C LEU A 258 -10.80 22.37 -18.07
N LEU A 259 -9.88 23.27 -18.45
CA LEU A 259 -8.49 23.48 -17.99
C LEU A 259 -8.28 24.27 -16.69
N GLY A 260 -7.24 23.89 -15.90
CA GLY A 260 -6.23 24.80 -15.33
C GLY A 260 -6.35 25.24 -13.85
N SER A 261 -5.56 24.63 -12.94
CA SER A 261 -5.06 25.27 -11.70
C SER A 261 -3.80 24.59 -11.11
N ALA A 262 -2.83 25.39 -10.65
CA ALA A 262 -1.53 24.93 -10.15
C ALA A 262 -1.63 24.33 -8.73
N CYS A 263 -1.38 23.03 -8.60
CA CYS A 263 -0.98 22.39 -7.36
C CYS A 263 0.54 22.56 -7.20
N ALA A 264 1.03 22.74 -5.97
CA ALA A 264 2.45 22.54 -5.70
C ALA A 264 2.71 21.03 -5.77
N GLU A 265 3.25 20.55 -6.89
CA GLU A 265 3.74 19.18 -6.99
C GLU A 265 5.04 19.08 -6.19
N PHE A 266 5.19 18.02 -5.38
CA PHE A 266 6.46 17.61 -4.77
C PHE A 266 6.97 16.39 -5.54
N PRO A 267 7.72 16.55 -6.65
CA PRO A 267 8.07 15.45 -7.52
C PRO A 267 8.91 14.42 -6.78
N GLY A 268 8.42 13.18 -6.73
CA GLY A 268 9.09 12.08 -6.05
C GLY A 268 8.89 12.05 -4.54
N ALA A 269 7.98 12.83 -3.96
CA ALA A 269 7.58 12.64 -2.57
C ALA A 269 6.93 11.26 -2.39
N ALA A 270 7.24 10.61 -1.27
CA ALA A 270 6.87 9.24 -0.96
C ALA A 270 5.67 9.21 0.03
N PRO A 271 4.86 8.14 0.00
CA PRO A 271 3.76 7.95 0.96
C PRO A 271 4.28 7.43 2.33
N GLY A 272 3.36 7.01 3.20
CA GLY A 272 3.64 6.52 4.55
C GLY A 272 4.24 7.61 5.45
N HIS A 273 5.32 7.28 6.16
CA HIS A 273 5.99 8.20 7.09
C HIS A 273 6.52 9.48 6.43
N PHE A 274 6.59 9.58 5.10
CA PHE A 274 6.99 10.81 4.42
C PHE A 274 5.83 11.77 4.11
N LEU A 275 4.59 11.38 4.46
CA LEU A 275 3.37 12.16 4.35
C LEU A 275 3.11 12.77 2.96
N GLY A 276 3.68 12.23 1.88
CA GLY A 276 3.55 12.80 0.53
C GLY A 276 4.25 14.15 0.33
N ILE A 277 5.16 14.54 1.24
CA ILE A 277 5.91 15.81 1.21
C ILE A 277 7.43 15.63 1.10
N PHE A 278 7.98 14.51 1.57
CA PHE A 278 9.41 14.18 1.49
C PHE A 278 9.64 12.81 0.86
N ASN A 279 10.90 12.41 0.70
CA ASN A 279 11.32 11.06 0.37
C ASN A 279 12.67 10.78 1.04
N SER A 280 13.15 9.54 0.91
CA SER A 280 14.42 9.12 1.52
C SER A 280 15.66 9.91 1.06
N SER A 281 15.60 10.54 -0.12
CA SER A 281 16.70 11.30 -0.70
C SER A 281 16.69 12.79 -0.34
N ASN A 282 15.55 13.35 0.05
CA ASN A 282 15.41 14.76 0.40
C ASN A 282 14.99 14.99 1.85
N ASN A 283 14.73 13.96 2.64
CA ASN A 283 14.40 14.10 4.06
C ASN A 283 15.52 14.84 4.82
N GLY A 284 15.20 16.00 5.41
CA GLY A 284 16.15 16.86 6.11
C GLY A 284 16.97 17.80 5.22
N ASN A 285 16.69 17.85 3.91
CA ASN A 285 17.41 18.71 2.99
C ASN A 285 16.98 20.18 3.14
N LEU A 286 17.92 21.07 3.48
CA LEU A 286 17.68 22.50 3.69
C LEU A 286 17.09 23.23 2.47
N SER A 287 17.28 22.69 1.26
CA SER A 287 16.71 23.25 0.02
C SER A 287 15.24 22.87 -0.23
N ASN A 288 14.59 22.14 0.69
CA ASN A 288 13.17 21.79 0.54
C ASN A 288 12.26 23.01 0.72
N HIS A 289 12.61 23.92 1.62
CA HIS A 289 11.81 25.09 1.99
C HIS A 289 10.38 24.73 2.45
N ILE A 290 10.25 23.66 3.24
CA ILE A 290 8.97 23.12 3.72
C ILE A 290 8.86 23.33 5.24
N PHE A 291 7.71 23.84 5.66
CA PHE A 291 7.24 23.83 7.04
C PHE A 291 5.93 23.03 7.10
N ALA A 292 5.84 22.08 8.00
CA ALA A 292 4.65 21.28 8.23
C ALA A 292 4.38 21.13 9.74
N VAL A 293 3.10 20.95 10.06
CA VAL A 293 2.66 20.49 11.38
C VAL A 293 2.03 19.13 11.17
N GLU A 294 2.66 18.09 11.68
CA GLU A 294 2.18 16.71 11.56
C GLU A 294 1.23 16.34 12.70
N PHE A 295 0.25 15.51 12.36
CA PHE A 295 -0.65 14.84 13.30
C PHE A 295 -0.45 13.35 13.06
N ASP A 296 0.41 12.73 13.86
CA ASP A 296 0.85 11.36 13.61
C ASP A 296 0.04 10.37 14.46
N THR A 297 -0.45 9.34 13.77
CA THR A 297 -1.26 8.25 14.33
C THR A 297 -0.49 6.92 14.39
N VAL A 298 0.76 6.89 13.92
CA VAL A 298 1.54 5.64 13.83
C VAL A 298 2.95 5.89 14.33
N ASP A 299 3.51 4.93 15.08
CA ASP A 299 4.89 5.01 15.57
C ASP A 299 5.88 4.98 14.39
N GLY A 300 6.67 6.04 14.25
CA GLY A 300 7.61 6.26 13.15
C GLY A 300 9.01 5.72 13.45
N HIS A 301 9.66 5.18 12.42
CA HIS A 301 11.02 4.64 12.44
C HIS A 301 12.03 5.61 13.11
N ASN A 302 12.65 5.18 14.20
CA ASN A 302 13.73 5.88 14.96
C ASN A 302 13.33 7.02 15.91
N GLU A 303 12.07 7.19 16.28
CA GLU A 303 11.77 8.10 17.40
C GLU A 303 12.25 7.48 18.73
N LYS A 304 13.15 8.19 19.43
CA LYS A 304 13.62 7.81 20.77
C LYS A 304 12.61 8.23 21.87
N SER A 305 11.37 8.54 21.52
CA SER A 305 10.31 8.95 22.45
C SER A 305 9.27 7.85 22.64
N ASP A 306 9.11 7.51 23.90
CA ASP A 306 8.38 6.42 24.52
C ASP A 306 6.84 6.55 24.44
N THR A 307 6.22 6.79 23.27
CA THR A 307 4.75 7.04 23.20
C THR A 307 4.04 6.52 21.93
N ASP A 308 3.33 5.38 22.05
CA ASP A 308 2.09 4.89 21.39
C ASP A 308 1.55 5.45 20.03
N GLY A 309 2.29 6.20 19.20
CA GLY A 309 1.82 6.67 17.88
C GLY A 309 0.62 7.64 17.95
N ASN A 310 0.69 8.68 18.80
CA ASN A 310 -0.36 9.68 18.96
C ASN A 310 0.26 11.04 19.34
N HIS A 311 0.95 11.67 18.40
CA HIS A 311 1.67 12.93 18.63
C HIS A 311 1.36 14.01 17.60
N ILE A 312 1.70 15.24 17.97
CA ILE A 312 1.69 16.40 17.08
C ILE A 312 3.12 16.93 17.03
N GLY A 313 3.60 17.19 15.82
CA GLY A 313 4.98 17.57 15.55
C GLY A 313 5.10 18.81 14.67
N ILE A 314 6.21 19.52 14.78
CA ILE A 314 6.60 20.62 13.90
C ILE A 314 7.79 20.17 13.07
N ASN A 315 7.59 20.02 11.77
CA ASN A 315 8.57 19.50 10.83
C ASN A 315 9.09 20.62 9.94
N ILE A 316 10.41 20.71 9.80
CA ILE A 316 11.07 21.69 8.93
C ILE A 316 12.01 20.92 8.02
N ASN A 317 11.76 20.99 6.71
CA ASN A 317 12.58 20.38 5.67
C ASN A 317 12.78 18.86 5.76
N GLY A 318 12.18 18.15 6.72
CA GLY A 318 12.21 16.71 6.85
C GLY A 318 11.19 16.22 7.87
N MET A 319 11.05 14.90 7.97
CA MET A 319 10.12 14.22 8.88
C MET A 319 10.61 14.19 10.33
N ASP A 320 11.89 14.44 10.60
CA ASP A 320 12.36 14.57 11.99
C ASP A 320 11.79 15.87 12.60
N SER A 321 10.86 15.71 13.54
CA SER A 321 10.21 16.83 14.21
C SER A 321 11.22 17.69 15.00
N THR A 322 11.20 19.01 14.75
CA THR A 322 11.97 20.00 15.53
C THR A 322 11.43 20.12 16.96
N ALA A 323 10.12 19.95 17.11
CA ALA A 323 9.45 19.82 18.40
C ALA A 323 8.23 18.91 18.22
N SER A 324 8.00 18.01 19.17
CA SER A 324 6.82 17.14 19.18
C SER A 324 6.32 16.94 20.61
N LYS A 325 5.03 16.63 20.71
CA LYS A 325 4.38 16.27 21.98
C LYS A 325 3.19 15.35 21.72
N SER A 326 2.91 14.43 22.65
CA SER A 326 1.71 13.60 22.59
C SER A 326 0.45 14.47 22.43
N ALA A 327 -0.48 14.05 21.59
CA ALA A 327 -1.66 14.82 21.26
C ALA A 327 -2.55 15.00 22.51
N ALA A 328 -2.67 16.25 22.97
CA ALA A 328 -3.41 16.62 24.16
C ALA A 328 -3.83 18.10 24.11
N TYR A 329 -4.73 18.50 25.01
CA TYR A 329 -5.12 19.89 25.20
C TYR A 329 -5.19 20.27 26.67
N TYR A 330 -4.92 21.55 26.98
CA TYR A 330 -5.01 22.05 28.35
C TYR A 330 -6.46 22.40 28.69
N VAL A 331 -6.99 21.81 29.78
CA VAL A 331 -8.34 22.12 30.26
C VAL A 331 -8.38 23.51 30.89
N GLU A 332 -9.35 24.32 30.46
CA GLU A 332 -9.48 25.73 30.85
C GLU A 332 -9.47 25.93 32.38
N GLY A 333 -8.68 26.89 32.85
CA GLY A 333 -8.56 27.20 34.28
C GLY A 333 -7.75 26.18 35.10
N THR A 334 -7.14 25.18 34.46
CA THR A 334 -6.34 24.15 35.12
C THR A 334 -4.94 24.00 34.50
N GLN A 335 -4.08 23.22 35.14
CA GLN A 335 -2.82 22.74 34.55
C GLN A 335 -2.95 21.32 33.97
N HIS A 336 -4.17 20.78 33.92
CA HIS A 336 -4.41 19.42 33.47
C HIS A 336 -4.38 19.34 31.95
N GLU A 337 -3.66 18.33 31.44
CA GLU A 337 -3.63 17.97 30.02
C GLU A 337 -4.57 16.79 29.81
N GLU A 338 -5.55 16.95 28.93
CA GLU A 338 -6.46 15.89 28.52
C GLU A 338 -6.03 15.37 27.14
N GLN A 339 -5.89 14.05 27.02
CA GLN A 339 -5.41 13.43 25.79
C GLN A 339 -6.43 13.57 24.65
N VAL A 340 -5.91 13.87 23.46
CA VAL A 340 -6.64 13.80 22.20
C VAL A 340 -6.19 12.52 21.51
N LEU A 341 -7.10 11.58 21.29
CA LEU A 341 -6.81 10.36 20.54
C LEU A 341 -7.08 10.63 19.06
N LEU A 342 -6.02 10.84 18.27
CA LEU A 342 -6.09 11.15 16.85
C LEU A 342 -6.75 10.01 16.03
N GLU A 343 -6.61 8.76 16.49
CA GLU A 343 -7.23 7.58 15.87
C GLU A 343 -8.73 7.42 16.17
N LYS A 344 -9.27 8.11 17.19
CA LYS A 344 -10.64 7.87 17.63
C LYS A 344 -11.64 8.68 16.79
N GLU A 345 -12.80 8.10 16.51
CA GLU A 345 -13.90 8.80 15.84
C GLU A 345 -14.32 10.06 16.61
N GLY A 346 -14.16 11.21 15.95
CA GLY A 346 -14.58 12.52 16.45
C GLY A 346 -13.88 13.66 15.69
N PRO A 347 -14.58 14.75 15.34
CA PRO A 347 -13.93 15.89 14.70
C PRO A 347 -13.00 16.59 15.68
N ILE A 348 -11.78 16.86 15.23
CA ILE A 348 -10.75 17.62 15.95
C ILE A 348 -10.63 18.99 15.29
N GLN A 349 -10.39 20.01 16.11
CA GLN A 349 -10.06 21.35 15.65
C GLN A 349 -8.62 21.68 16.04
N ALA A 350 -7.85 22.23 15.10
CA ALA A 350 -6.48 22.66 15.31
C ALA A 350 -6.25 24.09 14.85
N TRP A 351 -5.31 24.78 15.49
CA TRP A 351 -4.84 26.11 15.14
C TRP A 351 -3.32 26.09 15.06
N ILE A 352 -2.80 26.59 13.94
CA ILE A 352 -1.38 26.84 13.73
C ILE A 352 -1.22 28.36 13.62
N ASP A 353 -0.79 28.98 14.71
CA ASP A 353 -0.63 30.44 14.80
C ASP A 353 0.86 30.79 14.73
N TYR A 354 1.25 31.70 13.85
CA TYR A 354 2.63 32.21 13.77
C TYR A 354 2.69 33.70 14.09
N ASP A 355 3.44 34.06 15.12
CA ASP A 355 3.77 35.46 15.44
C ASP A 355 5.08 35.84 14.73
N GLY A 356 4.97 36.64 13.66
CA GLY A 356 6.13 37.06 12.86
C GLY A 356 7.08 38.05 13.55
N VAL A 357 6.65 38.69 14.64
CA VAL A 357 7.49 39.62 15.44
C VAL A 357 8.25 38.85 16.51
N LYS A 358 7.55 37.99 17.25
CA LYS A 358 8.17 37.15 18.30
C LYS A 358 8.87 35.92 17.74
N LYS A 359 8.61 35.58 16.47
CA LYS A 359 9.10 34.37 15.79
C LYS A 359 8.65 33.10 16.53
N VAL A 360 7.36 33.04 16.88
CA VAL A 360 6.80 31.93 17.65
C VAL A 360 5.74 31.21 16.84
N VAL A 361 5.88 29.89 16.72
CA VAL A 361 4.84 28.99 16.20
C VAL A 361 4.09 28.38 17.38
N ASN A 362 2.79 28.58 17.43
CA ASN A 362 1.90 27.95 18.40
C ASN A 362 1.02 26.92 17.70
N VAL A 363 0.97 25.71 18.23
CA VAL A 363 0.05 24.66 17.78
C VAL A 363 -0.92 24.35 18.92
N THR A 364 -2.21 24.56 18.67
CA THR A 364 -3.29 24.24 19.59
C THR A 364 -4.19 23.21 18.95
N VAL A 365 -4.62 22.20 19.71
CA VAL A 365 -5.57 21.18 19.27
C VAL A 365 -6.64 20.97 20.36
N CYS A 366 -7.87 20.64 19.99
CA CYS A 366 -8.89 20.10 20.89
C CYS A 366 -10.01 19.41 20.08
N PRO A 367 -10.89 18.61 20.70
CA PRO A 367 -12.13 18.16 20.05
C PRO A 367 -12.98 19.36 19.60
N LEU A 368 -13.74 19.22 18.51
CA LEU A 368 -14.54 20.30 17.90
C LEU A 368 -15.55 20.94 18.87
N GLU A 369 -16.05 20.17 19.84
CA GLU A 369 -17.03 20.65 20.83
C GLU A 369 -16.40 21.44 21.98
N VAL A 370 -15.06 21.49 22.05
CA VAL A 370 -14.31 22.20 23.08
C VAL A 370 -13.85 23.56 22.52
N ALA A 371 -14.01 24.63 23.31
CA ALA A 371 -13.52 25.94 22.94
C ALA A 371 -11.98 25.96 22.85
N LYS A 372 -11.42 26.75 21.91
CA LYS A 372 -9.96 26.86 21.70
C LYS A 372 -9.23 27.08 23.04
N PRO A 373 -8.36 26.14 23.46
CA PRO A 373 -7.56 26.31 24.66
C PRO A 373 -6.70 27.59 24.62
N ALA A 374 -6.68 28.33 25.73
CA ALA A 374 -5.87 29.54 25.86
C ALA A 374 -4.36 29.25 25.83
N ARG A 375 -3.95 28.05 26.27
CA ARG A 375 -2.57 27.58 26.24
C ARG A 375 -2.40 26.62 25.06
N PRO A 376 -1.43 26.87 24.15
CA PRO A 376 -1.15 25.96 23.05
C PRO A 376 -0.46 24.68 23.56
N LEU A 377 -0.57 23.60 22.78
CA LEU A 377 0.12 22.33 23.04
C LEU A 377 1.64 22.49 22.80
N LEU A 378 2.02 23.09 21.68
CA LEU A 378 3.39 23.43 21.32
C LEU A 378 3.53 24.95 21.18
N SER A 379 4.65 25.52 21.64
CA SER A 379 4.97 26.94 21.53
C SER A 379 6.47 27.11 21.33
N GLU A 380 6.90 27.16 20.08
CA GLU A 380 8.30 27.09 19.70
C GLU A 380 8.80 28.38 19.07
N VAL A 381 9.99 28.83 19.48
CA VAL A 381 10.65 30.01 18.91
C VAL A 381 11.37 29.61 17.63
N ILE A 382 10.67 29.73 16.49
CA ILE A 382 11.14 29.35 15.16
C ILE A 382 10.99 30.55 14.22
N ASP A 383 12.10 31.05 13.68
CA ASP A 383 12.06 32.08 12.64
C ASP A 383 11.78 31.45 11.27
N LEU A 384 10.51 31.40 10.89
CA LEU A 384 10.08 30.83 9.61
C LEU A 384 10.68 31.56 8.40
N SER A 385 11.17 32.79 8.54
CA SER A 385 11.81 33.51 7.42
C SER A 385 13.15 32.91 7.00
N LEU A 386 13.73 32.03 7.82
CA LEU A 386 14.95 31.28 7.47
C LEU A 386 14.67 30.07 6.58
N TYR A 387 13.42 29.62 6.52
CA TYR A 387 13.03 28.38 5.84
C TYR A 387 12.06 28.61 4.69
N LEU A 388 11.18 29.61 4.80
CA LEU A 388 10.17 29.91 3.81
C LEU A 388 10.67 30.87 2.74
N GLU A 389 10.25 30.63 1.50
CA GLU A 389 10.49 31.50 0.37
C GLU A 389 9.44 32.62 0.28
N LYS A 390 9.72 33.62 -0.56
CA LYS A 390 8.82 34.78 -0.75
C LYS A 390 7.41 34.38 -1.19
N ASN A 391 7.28 33.31 -1.96
CA ASN A 391 6.00 32.77 -2.42
C ASN A 391 5.90 31.31 -1.96
N MET A 392 4.88 31.01 -1.17
CA MET A 392 4.62 29.68 -0.63
C MET A 392 3.20 29.23 -0.98
N TYR A 393 2.99 27.92 -0.96
CA TYR A 393 1.68 27.28 -1.00
C TYR A 393 1.32 26.76 0.39
N ALA A 394 0.04 26.76 0.72
CA ALA A 394 -0.48 26.15 1.92
C ALA A 394 -1.57 25.13 1.55
N GLY A 395 -1.59 24.02 2.25
CA GLY A 395 -2.52 22.92 2.00
C GLY A 395 -2.34 21.82 3.02
N PHE A 396 -3.03 20.71 2.78
CA PHE A 396 -2.86 19.50 3.56
C PHE A 396 -2.15 18.45 2.72
N SER A 397 -1.35 17.65 3.39
CA SER A 397 -0.90 16.38 2.86
C SER A 397 -1.22 15.31 3.89
N ALA A 398 -1.49 14.10 3.41
CA ALA A 398 -1.76 12.97 4.26
C ALA A 398 -1.24 11.72 3.56
N ALA A 399 -0.79 10.77 4.36
CA ALA A 399 -0.53 9.44 3.88
C ALA A 399 -1.11 8.44 4.86
N THR A 400 -1.70 7.38 4.35
CA THR A 400 -2.15 6.24 5.16
C THR A 400 -1.01 5.23 5.22
N GLY A 401 -0.64 4.82 6.43
CA GLY A 401 0.16 3.62 6.67
C GLY A 401 -0.73 2.37 6.81
N GLN A 402 -0.24 1.34 7.50
CA GLN A 402 -0.85 0.00 7.65
C GLN A 402 -2.27 -0.04 8.28
N LYS A 403 -2.78 1.07 8.84
CA LYS A 403 -4.16 1.22 9.31
C LYS A 403 -4.93 2.13 8.35
N ILE A 404 -6.03 1.62 7.78
CA ILE A 404 -6.93 2.43 6.95
C ILE A 404 -7.60 3.49 7.82
N GLN A 405 -7.23 4.76 7.62
CA GLN A 405 -8.01 5.89 8.10
C GLN A 405 -8.11 6.92 6.98
N LEU A 406 -9.33 7.15 6.50
CA LEU A 406 -9.60 8.21 5.54
C LEU A 406 -9.55 9.56 6.26
N PRO A 407 -8.63 10.49 5.93
CA PRO A 407 -8.61 11.81 6.53
C PRO A 407 -9.82 12.61 6.01
N LEU A 408 -10.93 12.62 6.76
CA LEU A 408 -12.06 13.50 6.46
C LEU A 408 -11.74 14.92 6.93
N HIS A 409 -11.28 15.76 6.02
CA HIS A 409 -11.11 17.19 6.27
C HIS A 409 -12.45 17.90 6.01
N SER A 410 -13.09 18.42 7.07
CA SER A 410 -14.40 19.07 6.97
C SER A 410 -14.32 20.57 6.59
N GLY A 411 -13.12 21.17 6.63
CA GLY A 411 -12.88 22.56 6.17
C GLY A 411 -11.52 23.13 6.61
N MET A 412 -11.06 24.17 5.92
CA MET A 412 -9.86 24.96 6.28
C MET A 412 -10.18 26.45 6.17
N GLU A 413 -9.80 27.20 7.20
CA GLU A 413 -9.84 28.67 7.18
C GLU A 413 -8.39 29.18 7.30
N PHE A 414 -7.95 29.94 6.31
CA PHE A 414 -6.62 30.56 6.31
C PHE A 414 -6.77 32.09 6.25
N SER A 415 -6.34 32.76 7.31
CA SER A 415 -6.47 34.21 7.46
C SER A 415 -5.10 34.86 7.65
N PRO A 416 -4.37 35.18 6.56
CA PRO A 416 -3.10 35.87 6.67
C PRO A 416 -3.33 37.33 7.03
N GLN A 417 -2.92 37.74 8.23
CA GLN A 417 -2.79 39.15 8.57
C GLN A 417 -1.41 39.63 8.14
N ARG A 418 -1.38 40.56 7.17
CA ARG A 418 -0.16 41.33 6.90
C ARG A 418 -0.13 42.48 7.88
N ASP A 419 0.70 42.36 8.91
CA ASP A 419 1.10 43.54 9.65
C ASP A 419 2.04 44.36 8.76
N SER A 420 1.57 45.55 8.42
CA SER A 420 2.19 46.53 7.52
C SER A 420 3.49 47.11 8.04
#